data_AF-A0A6N7IE09-F1
#
_entry.id   AF-A0A6N7IE09-F1
#
_cell.length_a   1.000
_cell.length_b   1.000
_cell.length_c   1.000
_cell.angle_alpha   90.00
_cell.angle_beta   90.00
_cell.angle_gamma   90.00
#
_symmetry.space_group_name_H-M   'P 1'
#
loop_
_entity.id
_entity.type
_entity.pdbx_description
1 polymer ?
#
loop_
_entity_poly.entity_id
_entity_poly.type
_entity_poly.pdbx_seq_one_letter_code
_entity_poly.pdbx_strand_id
1 'polypeptide(L)'
;MVIETVLVSAANAMVAAVLINSGAAKLVSPVGLRGAAQEVVPAFGGGITDGLVRAVAGLELVTAAGLLVAMTRMPAVVFVALFGISFAALGAAGAIRGSTTECGCFGRTSGKPLGMTNFFIGLALLPVVLLNAWVRTVGAEYTANAVVLAALGSLLMCLWLNRRLASQLLTRRARRA
;
A
#
# COMPACT_ATOMS: atom_id res chain seq x y z
N MET A 1 -19.89 -11.58 16.53
CA MET A 1 -20.05 -10.17 16.12
C MET A 1 -18.93 -9.24 16.58
N VAL A 2 -18.65 -9.09 17.89
CA VAL A 2 -17.58 -8.16 18.37
C VAL A 2 -16.20 -8.56 17.83
N ILE A 3 -15.81 -9.83 18.01
CA ILE A 3 -14.51 -10.35 17.54
C ILE A 3 -14.34 -10.19 16.02
N GLU A 4 -15.38 -10.50 15.24
CA GLU A 4 -15.37 -10.36 13.78
C GLU A 4 -15.20 -8.90 13.35
N THR A 5 -15.90 -7.97 14.03
CA THR A 5 -15.76 -6.53 13.76
C THR A 5 -14.35 -6.05 14.04
N VAL A 6 -13.75 -6.45 15.17
CA VAL A 6 -12.36 -6.09 15.52
C VAL A 6 -11.38 -6.64 14.49
N LEU A 7 -11.51 -7.92 14.13
CA LEU A 7 -10.62 -8.59 13.18
C LEU A 7 -10.65 -7.92 11.80
N VAL A 8 -11.85 -7.66 11.26
CA VAL A 8 -12.01 -6.98 9.97
C VAL A 8 -11.52 -5.55 10.03
N SER A 9 -11.81 -4.81 11.11
CA SER A 9 -11.35 -3.43 11.28
C SER A 9 -9.82 -3.37 11.27
N ALA A 10 -9.15 -4.27 11.98
CA ALA A 10 -7.70 -4.36 12.01
C ALA A 10 -7.11 -4.74 10.64
N ALA A 11 -7.67 -5.75 9.98
CA ALA A 11 -7.23 -6.17 8.65
C ALA A 11 -7.37 -5.04 7.62
N ASN A 12 -8.54 -4.39 7.58
CA ASN A 12 -8.82 -3.29 6.67
C ASN A 12 -7.97 -2.06 6.99
N ALA A 13 -7.72 -1.77 8.26
CA ALA A 13 -6.81 -0.71 8.67
C ALA A 13 -5.37 -0.93 8.20
N MET A 14 -4.86 -2.17 8.28
CA MET A 14 -3.52 -2.51 7.77
C MET A 14 -3.44 -2.33 6.24
N VAL A 15 -4.44 -2.80 5.50
CA VAL A 15 -4.51 -2.59 4.04
C VAL A 15 -4.58 -1.10 3.71
N ALA A 16 -5.44 -0.35 4.40
CA ALA A 16 -5.57 1.08 4.21
C ALA A 16 -4.24 1.80 4.51
N ALA A 17 -3.53 1.44 5.58
CA ALA A 17 -2.21 2.00 5.87
C ALA A 17 -1.21 1.74 4.74
N VAL A 18 -1.17 0.51 4.20
CA VAL A 18 -0.32 0.15 3.05
C VAL A 18 -0.68 1.01 1.82
N LEU A 19 -1.96 1.10 1.48
CA LEU A 19 -2.44 1.88 0.33
C LEU A 19 -2.22 3.39 0.51
N ILE A 20 -2.41 3.94 1.72
CA ILE A 20 -2.13 5.35 2.03
C ILE A 20 -0.67 5.68 1.78
N ASN A 21 0.25 4.88 2.34
CA ASN A 21 1.69 5.13 2.20
C ASN A 21 2.14 4.95 0.75
N SER A 22 1.67 3.88 0.09
CA SER A 22 1.99 3.57 -1.31
C SER A 22 1.46 4.64 -2.26
N GLY A 23 0.22 5.08 -2.08
CA GLY A 23 -0.42 6.13 -2.89
C GLY A 23 0.22 7.49 -2.68
N ALA A 24 0.47 7.89 -1.42
CA ALA A 24 1.14 9.15 -1.12
C ALA A 24 2.53 9.22 -1.77
N ALA A 25 3.31 8.14 -1.71
CA ALA A 25 4.62 8.08 -2.36
C ALA A 25 4.55 8.27 -3.89
N LYS A 26 3.58 7.61 -4.55
CA LYS A 26 3.36 7.74 -6.01
C LYS A 26 2.88 9.13 -6.41
N LEU A 27 2.03 9.78 -5.60
CA LEU A 27 1.56 11.14 -5.87
C LEU A 27 2.73 12.13 -5.89
N VAL A 28 3.61 12.03 -4.89
CA VAL A 28 4.78 12.91 -4.73
C VAL A 28 5.83 12.63 -5.80
N SER A 29 6.14 11.36 -6.09
CA SER A 29 7.22 10.97 -6.98
C SER A 29 6.82 9.80 -7.91
N PRO A 30 6.16 10.08 -9.04
CA PRO A 30 5.66 9.03 -9.96
C PRO A 30 6.78 8.32 -10.75
N VAL A 31 7.97 8.91 -10.82
CA VAL A 31 9.08 8.47 -11.69
C VAL A 31 9.50 7.03 -11.43
N GLY A 32 9.57 6.59 -10.16
CA GLY A 32 10.05 5.24 -9.81
C GLY A 32 9.13 4.13 -10.32
N LEU A 33 7.81 4.27 -10.12
CA LEU A 33 6.85 3.30 -10.64
C LEU A 33 6.83 3.29 -12.17
N ARG A 34 6.89 4.47 -12.80
CA ARG A 34 6.93 4.60 -14.26
C ARG A 34 8.13 3.87 -14.85
N GLY A 35 9.33 4.11 -14.31
CA GLY A 35 10.56 3.45 -14.77
C GLY A 35 10.49 1.93 -14.59
N ALA A 36 10.07 1.46 -13.41
CA ALA A 36 9.95 0.03 -13.13
C ALA A 36 8.89 -0.65 -14.04
N ALA A 37 7.76 0.01 -14.30
CA ALA A 37 6.73 -0.53 -15.18
C ALA A 37 7.21 -0.62 -16.64
N GLN A 38 7.98 0.36 -17.12
CA GLN A 38 8.56 0.35 -18.46
C GLN A 38 9.64 -0.73 -18.62
N GLU A 39 10.45 -0.96 -17.58
CA GLU A 39 11.43 -2.06 -17.55
C GLU A 39 10.74 -3.44 -17.61
N VAL A 40 9.65 -3.61 -16.85
CA VAL A 40 8.99 -4.90 -16.70
C VAL A 40 7.99 -5.21 -17.83
N VAL A 41 7.41 -4.20 -18.47
CA VAL A 41 6.46 -4.40 -19.56
C VAL A 41 6.85 -3.50 -20.74
N PRO A 42 7.68 -4.00 -21.69
CA PRO A 42 8.17 -3.24 -22.84
C PRO A 42 7.06 -2.64 -23.71
N ALA A 43 5.89 -3.29 -23.74
CA ALA A 43 4.70 -2.79 -24.42
C ALA A 43 4.20 -1.44 -23.85
N PHE A 44 4.61 -1.06 -22.64
CA PHE A 44 4.35 0.26 -22.07
C PHE A 44 5.34 1.34 -22.54
N GLY A 45 6.18 1.06 -23.53
CA GLY A 45 7.18 1.96 -24.12
C GLY A 45 6.64 3.35 -24.48
N GLY A 46 6.64 4.26 -23.49
CA GLY A 46 6.13 5.62 -23.56
C GLY A 46 4.68 5.83 -23.09
N GLY A 47 3.86 4.77 -22.98
CA GLY A 47 2.43 4.90 -22.69
C GLY A 47 2.08 5.26 -21.24
N ILE A 48 2.93 4.90 -20.28
CA ILE A 48 2.73 5.27 -18.87
C ILE A 48 3.23 6.70 -18.65
N THR A 49 2.29 7.62 -18.47
CA THR A 49 2.56 9.00 -18.09
C THR A 49 2.58 9.17 -16.56
N ASP A 50 3.22 10.24 -16.09
CA ASP A 50 3.18 10.61 -14.66
C ASP A 50 1.73 10.88 -14.19
N GLY A 51 0.88 11.39 -15.08
CA GLY A 51 -0.54 11.59 -14.83
C GLY A 51 -1.27 10.28 -14.54
N LEU A 52 -0.99 9.20 -15.30
CA LEU A 52 -1.58 7.89 -15.06
C LEU A 52 -1.12 7.30 -13.72
N VAL A 53 0.18 7.42 -13.39
CA VAL A 53 0.71 6.97 -12.09
C VAL A 53 0.05 7.71 -10.93
N ARG A 54 -0.15 9.03 -11.06
CA ARG A 54 -0.86 9.83 -10.05
C ARG A 54 -2.35 9.49 -9.97
N ALA A 55 -3.00 9.16 -11.08
CA ALA A 55 -4.39 8.71 -11.08
C ALA A 55 -4.53 7.38 -10.33
N VAL A 56 -3.65 6.41 -10.58
CA VAL A 56 -3.59 5.15 -9.81
C VAL A 56 -3.35 5.43 -8.32
N ALA A 57 -2.45 6.34 -7.99
CA ALA A 57 -2.20 6.74 -6.62
C ALA A 57 -3.43 7.37 -5.95
N GLY A 58 -4.18 8.21 -6.67
CA GLY A 58 -5.47 8.74 -6.22
C GLY A 58 -6.49 7.63 -5.96
N LEU A 59 -6.59 6.64 -6.85
CA LEU A 59 -7.46 5.48 -6.66
C LEU A 59 -7.06 4.64 -5.45
N GLU A 60 -5.76 4.45 -5.17
CA GLU A 60 -5.28 3.78 -3.96
C GLU A 60 -5.73 4.52 -2.69
N LEU A 61 -5.62 5.86 -2.66
CA LEU A 61 -6.07 6.67 -1.53
C LEU A 61 -7.59 6.65 -1.34
N VAL A 62 -8.35 6.77 -2.42
CA VAL A 62 -9.82 6.67 -2.38
C VAL A 62 -10.25 5.28 -1.91
N THR A 63 -9.58 4.23 -2.37
CA THR A 63 -9.83 2.86 -1.94
C THR A 63 -9.52 2.68 -0.46
N ALA A 64 -8.39 3.22 0.01
CA ALA A 64 -8.05 3.20 1.42
C ALA A 64 -9.12 3.89 2.27
N ALA A 65 -9.54 5.11 1.91
CA ALA A 65 -10.59 5.83 2.61
C ALA A 65 -11.93 5.06 2.57
N GLY A 66 -12.30 4.52 1.41
CA GLY A 66 -13.51 3.72 1.23
C GLY A 66 -13.52 2.47 2.09
N LEU A 67 -12.36 1.85 2.30
CA LEU A 67 -12.20 0.66 3.15
C LEU A 67 -12.40 0.98 4.64
N LEU A 68 -12.09 2.20 5.08
CA LEU A 68 -12.23 2.62 6.48
C LEU A 68 -13.67 2.98 6.86
N VAL A 69 -14.55 3.23 5.90
CA VAL A 69 -15.94 3.62 6.14
C VAL A 69 -16.86 2.42 5.91
N ALA A 70 -17.66 2.06 6.92
CA ALA A 70 -18.54 0.88 6.87
C ALA A 70 -19.41 0.81 5.61
N MET A 71 -19.97 1.95 5.18
CA MET A 71 -20.87 2.06 4.02
C MET A 71 -20.18 1.77 2.69
N THR A 72 -18.91 2.13 2.53
CA THR A 72 -18.16 2.00 1.26
C THR A 72 -17.15 0.85 1.27
N ARG A 73 -17.08 0.10 2.38
CA ARG A 73 -16.14 -1.01 2.59
C ARG A 73 -16.19 -2.03 1.46
N MET A 74 -17.38 -2.53 1.11
CA MET A 74 -17.51 -3.62 0.13
C MET A 74 -17.09 -3.21 -1.29
N PRO A 75 -17.50 -2.04 -1.83
CA PRO A 75 -16.93 -1.53 -3.08
C PRO A 75 -15.41 -1.37 -3.03
N ALA A 76 -14.87 -0.84 -1.93
CA ALA A 76 -13.42 -0.66 -1.78
C ALA A 76 -12.65 -1.99 -1.79
N VAL A 77 -13.22 -3.06 -1.22
CA VAL A 77 -12.62 -4.41 -1.24
C VAL A 77 -12.40 -4.93 -2.66
N VAL A 78 -13.26 -4.57 -3.62
CA VAL A 78 -13.07 -4.95 -5.04
C VAL A 78 -11.79 -4.30 -5.59
N PHE A 79 -11.58 -3.01 -5.31
CA PHE A 79 -10.36 -2.32 -5.70
C PHE A 79 -9.12 -2.87 -4.98
N VAL A 80 -9.23 -3.26 -3.71
CA VAL A 80 -8.16 -3.96 -2.99
C VAL A 80 -7.76 -5.26 -3.71
N ALA A 81 -8.73 -6.05 -4.19
CA ALA A 81 -8.44 -7.25 -4.95
C ALA A 81 -7.70 -6.93 -6.26
N LEU A 82 -8.15 -5.91 -7.00
CA LEU A 82 -7.51 -5.46 -8.24
C LEU A 82 -6.07 -4.98 -7.99
N PHE A 83 -5.83 -4.19 -6.94
CA PHE A 83 -4.49 -3.76 -6.56
C PHE A 83 -3.61 -4.93 -6.10
N GLY A 84 -4.16 -5.84 -5.29
CA GLY A 84 -3.45 -7.03 -4.84
C GLY A 84 -2.96 -7.90 -6.00
N ILE A 85 -3.85 -8.19 -6.96
CA ILE A 85 -3.51 -8.93 -8.18
C ILE A 85 -2.49 -8.16 -9.02
N SER A 86 -2.65 -6.85 -9.17
CA SER A 86 -1.74 -6.02 -9.96
C SER A 86 -0.33 -5.97 -9.36
N PHE A 87 -0.22 -5.78 -8.04
CA PHE A 87 1.07 -5.82 -7.33
C PHE A 87 1.71 -7.20 -7.38
N ALA A 88 0.90 -8.26 -7.26
CA ALA A 88 1.36 -9.63 -7.40
C ALA A 88 1.94 -9.87 -8.80
N ALA A 89 1.18 -9.56 -9.85
CA ALA A 89 1.57 -9.75 -11.23
C ALA A 89 2.82 -8.93 -11.59
N LEU A 90 2.85 -7.63 -11.27
CA LEU A 90 3.99 -6.75 -11.54
C LEU A 90 5.22 -7.15 -10.73
N GLY A 91 5.05 -7.56 -9.46
CA GLY A 91 6.15 -8.06 -8.62
C GLY A 91 6.74 -9.36 -9.14
N ALA A 92 5.91 -10.30 -9.58
CA ALA A 92 6.35 -11.54 -10.21
C ALA A 92 7.07 -11.27 -11.54
N ALA A 93 6.49 -10.43 -12.40
CA ALA A 93 7.09 -10.07 -13.68
C ALA A 93 8.43 -9.35 -13.50
N GLY A 94 8.54 -8.46 -12.51
CA GLY A 94 9.79 -7.80 -12.15
C GLY A 94 10.85 -8.76 -11.62
N ALA A 95 10.45 -9.75 -10.81
CA ALA A 95 11.36 -10.80 -10.34
C ALA A 95 11.87 -11.68 -11.50
N ILE A 96 10.98 -12.11 -12.40
CA ILE A 96 11.32 -12.95 -13.56
C ILE A 96 12.27 -12.22 -14.52
N ARG A 97 12.07 -10.91 -14.70
CA ARG A 97 12.88 -10.09 -15.62
C ARG A 97 14.13 -9.49 -14.97
N GLY A 98 14.35 -9.73 -13.68
CA GLY A 98 15.50 -9.17 -12.96
C GLY A 98 15.49 -7.64 -12.90
N SER A 99 14.32 -7.03 -12.69
CA SER A 99 14.19 -5.57 -12.63
C SER A 99 15.14 -4.98 -11.60
N THR A 100 15.81 -3.90 -11.97
CA THR A 100 16.75 -3.15 -11.12
C THR A 100 16.20 -1.80 -10.70
N THR A 101 15.11 -1.34 -11.33
CA THR A 101 14.52 -0.04 -11.02
C THR A 101 13.73 -0.06 -9.72
N GLU A 102 13.98 0.94 -8.87
CA GLU A 102 13.26 1.13 -7.61
C GLU A 102 11.80 1.56 -7.85
N CYS A 103 10.85 0.71 -7.48
CA CYS A 103 9.41 0.91 -7.76
C CYS A 103 8.72 2.05 -6.99
N GLY A 104 9.43 2.80 -6.14
CA GLY A 104 8.92 3.97 -5.40
C GLY A 104 7.95 3.68 -4.23
N CYS A 105 7.11 2.65 -4.34
CA CYS A 105 6.03 2.34 -3.39
C CYS A 105 6.55 1.81 -2.05
N PHE A 106 7.53 0.90 -2.13
CA PHE A 106 8.30 0.37 -0.99
C PHE A 106 9.81 0.44 -1.26
N GLY A 107 10.20 0.78 -2.48
CA GLY A 107 11.57 0.70 -2.99
C GLY A 107 12.43 1.92 -2.65
N ARG A 108 11.91 3.14 -2.70
CA ARG A 108 12.77 4.35 -2.62
C ARG A 108 13.46 4.54 -1.26
N THR A 109 12.80 4.12 -0.17
CA THR A 109 13.40 4.15 1.18
C THR A 109 14.19 2.88 1.50
N SER A 110 13.92 1.76 0.81
CA SER A 110 14.58 0.48 1.06
C SER A 110 15.68 0.12 0.04
N GLY A 111 15.82 0.92 -1.03
CA GLY A 111 16.68 0.64 -2.18
C GLY A 111 16.28 -0.59 -2.98
N LYS A 112 15.03 -1.07 -2.86
CA LYS A 112 14.61 -2.35 -3.43
C LYS A 112 13.90 -2.21 -4.77
N PRO A 113 14.23 -3.05 -5.77
CA PRO A 113 13.59 -3.02 -7.07
C PRO A 113 12.16 -3.60 -7.04
N LEU A 114 11.45 -3.50 -8.17
CA LEU A 114 10.18 -4.19 -8.38
C LEU A 114 10.41 -5.71 -8.44
N GLY A 115 10.06 -6.44 -7.38
CA GLY A 115 10.24 -7.90 -7.35
C GLY A 115 9.40 -8.63 -6.31
N MET A 116 9.98 -9.68 -5.72
CA MET A 116 9.29 -10.60 -4.79
C MET A 116 8.61 -9.92 -3.60
N THR A 117 9.14 -8.79 -3.10
CA THR A 117 8.46 -8.04 -2.03
C THR A 117 7.09 -7.53 -2.47
N ASN A 118 6.96 -6.96 -3.68
CA ASN A 118 5.66 -6.53 -4.19
C ASN A 118 4.74 -7.71 -4.47
N PHE A 119 5.31 -8.84 -4.89
CA PHE A 119 4.56 -10.08 -5.08
C PHE A 119 3.88 -10.52 -3.78
N PHE A 120 4.64 -10.62 -2.69
CA PHE A 120 4.10 -11.04 -1.39
C PHE A 120 3.16 -10.01 -0.79
N ILE A 121 3.43 -8.70 -0.95
CA ILE A 121 2.48 -7.66 -0.52
C ILE A 121 1.16 -7.81 -1.27
N GLY A 122 1.19 -7.98 -2.61
CA GLY A 122 -0.01 -8.18 -3.42
C GLY A 122 -0.81 -9.41 -2.98
N LEU A 123 -0.13 -10.54 -2.76
CA LEU A 123 -0.77 -11.75 -2.23
C LEU A 123 -1.35 -11.56 -0.82
N ALA A 124 -0.66 -10.84 0.06
CA ALA A 124 -1.11 -10.59 1.43
C ALA A 124 -2.39 -9.74 1.49
N LEU A 125 -2.75 -9.00 0.43
CA LEU A 125 -4.02 -8.29 0.34
C LEU A 125 -5.22 -9.23 0.09
N LEU A 126 -5.02 -10.37 -0.57
CA LEU A 126 -6.11 -11.26 -0.99
C LEU A 126 -6.86 -11.93 0.18
N PRO A 127 -6.21 -12.39 1.26
CA PRO A 127 -6.91 -12.88 2.45
C PRO A 127 -7.88 -11.86 3.06
N VAL A 128 -7.56 -10.56 2.97
CA VAL A 128 -8.43 -9.49 3.48
C VAL A 128 -9.71 -9.38 2.66
N VAL A 129 -9.64 -9.65 1.34
CA VAL A 129 -10.81 -9.72 0.46
C VAL A 129 -11.72 -10.86 0.90
N LEU A 130 -11.17 -12.05 1.13
CA LEU A 130 -11.92 -13.22 1.60
C LEU A 130 -12.56 -12.97 2.98
N LEU A 131 -11.80 -12.35 3.89
CA LEU A 131 -12.30 -11.99 5.22
C LEU A 131 -13.49 -11.03 5.16
N ASN A 132 -13.46 -10.03 4.26
CA ASN A 132 -14.60 -9.12 4.08
C ASN A 132 -15.80 -9.80 3.41
N ALA A 133 -15.57 -10.76 2.51
CA ALA A 133 -16.65 -11.55 1.91
C ALA A 133 -17.35 -12.45 2.95
N TRP A 134 -16.58 -12.97 3.92
CA TRP A 134 -17.09 -13.76 5.04
C TRP A 134 -17.88 -12.91 6.03
N VAL A 135 -17.32 -11.77 6.46
CA VAL A 135 -17.93 -10.87 7.44
C VAL A 135 -18.72 -9.76 6.75
N ARG A 136 -19.99 -10.08 6.43
CA ARG A 136 -20.88 -9.17 5.68
C ARG A 136 -21.36 -7.97 6.49
N THR A 137 -21.57 -8.15 7.79
CA THR A 137 -22.03 -7.09 8.70
C THR A 137 -20.94 -6.72 9.69
N VAL A 138 -20.83 -5.44 10.01
CA VAL A 138 -19.87 -4.90 10.98
C VAL A 138 -20.62 -4.02 11.98
N GLY A 139 -20.15 -3.97 13.22
CA GLY A 139 -20.76 -3.13 14.26
C GLY A 139 -20.57 -1.63 14.01
N ALA A 140 -21.32 -0.80 14.74
CA ALA A 140 -21.27 0.66 14.64
C ALA A 140 -19.87 1.25 14.89
N GLU A 141 -19.07 0.61 15.74
CA GLU A 141 -17.71 1.02 16.09
C GLU A 141 -16.66 0.78 15.00
N TYR A 142 -17.03 0.10 13.90
CA TYR A 142 -16.11 -0.28 12.82
C TYR A 142 -15.30 0.91 12.29
N THR A 143 -15.98 1.98 11.90
CA THR A 143 -15.33 3.12 11.23
C THR A 143 -14.33 3.81 12.15
N ALA A 144 -14.70 4.03 13.42
CA ALA A 144 -13.83 4.66 14.41
C ALA A 144 -12.57 3.80 14.65
N ASN A 145 -12.75 2.50 14.89
CA ASN A 145 -11.65 1.57 15.11
C ASN A 145 -10.71 1.47 13.89
N ALA A 146 -11.28 1.34 12.69
CA ALA A 146 -10.50 1.22 11.46
C ALA A 146 -9.66 2.48 11.19
N VAL A 147 -10.23 3.68 11.35
CA VAL A 147 -9.52 4.95 11.15
C VAL A 147 -8.35 5.10 12.12
N VAL A 148 -8.58 4.86 13.42
CA VAL A 148 -7.53 4.95 14.45
C VAL A 148 -6.40 3.96 14.16
N LEU A 149 -6.74 2.70 13.88
CA LEU A 149 -5.76 1.66 13.58
C LEU A 149 -4.99 1.96 12.28
N ALA A 150 -5.65 2.53 11.27
CA ALA A 150 -4.99 2.88 10.00
C ALA A 150 -4.04 4.05 10.16
N ALA A 151 -4.41 5.06 10.97
CA ALA A 151 -3.54 6.17 11.30
C ALA A 151 -2.28 5.70 12.04
N LEU A 152 -2.46 4.86 13.08
CA LEU A 152 -1.35 4.26 13.82
C LEU A 152 -0.48 3.37 12.92
N GLY A 153 -1.09 2.50 12.12
CA GLY A 153 -0.40 1.64 11.18
C GLY A 153 0.40 2.43 10.14
N SER A 154 -0.18 3.52 9.63
CA SER A 154 0.50 4.41 8.67
C SER A 154 1.69 5.12 9.30
N LEU A 155 1.54 5.63 10.53
CA LEU A 155 2.62 6.25 11.28
C LEU A 155 3.77 5.26 11.56
N LEU A 156 3.44 4.05 12.02
CA LEU A 156 4.43 3.00 12.29
C LEU A 156 5.15 2.58 11.01
N MET A 157 4.42 2.44 9.90
CA MET A 157 5.00 2.13 8.59
C MET A 157 5.94 3.25 8.11
N CYS A 158 5.51 4.51 8.24
CA CYS A 158 6.36 5.68 7.96
C CYS A 158 7.64 5.67 8.78
N LEU A 159 7.55 5.47 10.10
CA LEU A 159 8.70 5.41 10.99
C LEU A 159 9.64 4.25 10.65
N TRP A 160 9.09 3.07 10.35
CA TRP A 160 9.87 1.90 9.99
C TRP A 160 10.61 2.06 8.65
N LEU A 161 9.91 2.57 7.62
CA LEU A 161 10.51 2.86 6.31
C LEU A 161 11.62 3.92 6.41
N ASN A 162 11.46 4.89 7.32
CA ASN A 162 12.43 5.96 7.54
C ASN A 162 13.32 5.73 8.78
N ARG A 163 13.44 4.49 9.27
CA ARG A 163 14.13 4.20 10.55
C ARG A 163 15.58 4.65 10.61
N ARG A 164 16.29 4.65 9.46
CA ARG A 164 17.68 5.15 9.37
C ARG A 164 17.74 6.66 9.55
N LEU A 165 16.81 7.40 8.96
CA LEU A 165 16.70 8.85 9.14
C LEU A 165 16.29 9.18 10.58
N ALA A 166 15.31 8.45 11.12
CA ALA A 166 14.87 8.60 12.50
C ALA A 166 16.03 8.36 13.49
N SER A 167 16.83 7.30 13.32
CA SER A 167 17.98 7.02 14.18
C SER A 167 19.09 8.07 14.04
N GLN A 168 19.33 8.59 12.84
CA GLN A 168 20.28 9.69 12.62
C GLN A 168 19.84 11.00 13.31
N LEU A 169 18.55 11.32 13.28
CA LEU A 169 18.03 12.51 13.96
C LEU A 169 18.12 12.39 15.49
N LEU A 170 17.79 11.21 16.03
CA LEU A 170 17.89 10.94 17.48
C LEU A 170 19.35 10.99 17.96
N THR A 171 20.27 10.35 17.24
CA THR A 171 21.71 10.36 17.59
C THR A 171 22.33 11.76 17.48
N ARG A 172 21.94 12.57 16.48
CA ARG A 172 22.39 13.98 16.37
C ARG A 172 21.87 14.85 17.52
N ARG A 173 20.64 14.63 17.97
CA ARG A 173 20.07 15.35 19.12
C ARG A 173 20.79 14.99 20.42
N ALA A 174 21.10 13.70 20.62
CA ALA A 174 21.85 13.24 21.79
C ALA A 174 23.29 13.80 21.86
N ARG A 175 23.95 14.03 20.72
CA ARG A 175 25.29 14.65 20.68
C ARG A 175 25.29 16.18 20.95
N ARG A 176 24.12 16.81 20.93
CA ARG A 176 23.96 18.26 21.17
C ARG A 176 23.44 18.57 22.58
N ALA A 177 22.96 17.57 23.30
CA ALA A 177 22.52 17.68 24.69
C ALA A 177 23.69 17.34 25.62
#